data_AF-A0A7L3ZWK6-F1
#
_entry.id   AF-A0A7L3ZWK6-F1
#
_cell.length_a   1.000
_cell.length_b   1.000
_cell.length_c   1.000
_cell.angle_alpha   90.00
_cell.angle_beta   90.00
_cell.angle_gamma   90.00
#
_symmetry.space_group_name_H-M   'P 1'
#
loop_
_entity.id
_entity.type
_entity.pdbx_description
1 polymer ?
#
loop_
_entity_poly.entity_id
_entity_poly.type
_entity_poly.pdbx_seq_one_letter_code
_entity_poly.pdbx_strand_id
1 'polypeptide(L)' 'VDAFQAWCGPCKTVVDLFRKVRNEVGSDLLHFAVAEVDSIDALKKYRGKCKPVFLFYAVSENIVTV' A
#
# COMPACT_ATOMS: atom_id res chain seq x y z
N VAL A 1 2.99 -1.94 -2.57
CA VAL A 1 1.53 -1.73 -2.59
C VAL A 1 1.13 -1.04 -1.30
N ASP A 2 0.49 0.12 -1.38
CA ASP A 2 -0.06 0.83 -0.22
C ASP A 2 -1.52 0.39 -0.01
N ALA A 3 -1.80 -0.25 1.12
CA ALA A 3 -3.11 -0.75 1.48
C ALA A 3 -3.78 0.21 2.49
N PHE A 4 -4.90 0.82 2.08
CA PHE A 4 -5.61 1.85 2.86
C PHE A 4 -7.10 1.54 3.02
N GLN A 5 -7.73 2.13 4.03
CA GLN A 5 -9.18 2.10 4.23
C GLN A 5 -9.77 3.47 3.93
N ALA A 6 -10.79 3.54 3.07
CA ALA A 6 -11.35 4.81 2.61
C ALA A 6 -12.03 5.63 3.72
N TRP A 7 -12.56 4.97 4.76
CA TRP A 7 -13.19 5.60 5.92
C TRP A 7 -12.18 6.06 6.99
N CYS A 8 -10.92 5.61 6.93
CA CYS A 8 -9.87 6.04 7.83
C CYS A 8 -9.24 7.36 7.33
N GLY A 9 -9.65 8.49 7.93
CA GLY A 9 -9.15 9.83 7.60
C GLY A 9 -7.62 9.95 7.48
N PRO A 10 -6.81 9.54 8.48
CA PRO A 10 -5.35 9.65 8.41
C PRO A 10 -4.70 8.72 7.37
N CYS A 11 -5.37 7.63 6.99
CA CYS A 11 -4.89 6.69 5.97
C CYS A 11 -4.92 7.33 4.56
N LYS A 12 -5.78 8.33 4.35
CA LYS A 12 -5.95 9.00 3.04
C LYS A 12 -4.78 9.91 2.69
N THR A 13 -4.20 10.61 3.68
CA THR A 13 -3.00 11.45 3.52
C THR A 13 -1.78 10.63 3.08
N VAL A 14 -1.72 9.38 3.52
CA VAL A 14 -0.60 8.48 3.22
C VAL A 14 -0.59 8.10 1.74
N VAL A 15 -1.78 7.91 1.13
CA VAL A 15 -1.92 7.64 -0.30
C VAL A 15 -1.35 8.79 -1.14
N ASP A 16 -1.60 10.04 -0.74
CA ASP A 16 -1.07 11.22 -1.44
C ASP A 16 0.45 11.35 -1.29
N LEU A 17 0.99 11.05 -0.10
CA LEU A 17 2.43 10.97 0.11
C LEU A 17 3.05 9.88 -0.78
N PHE A 18 2.44 8.70 -0.83
CA PHE A 18 2.92 7.58 -1.63
C PHE A 18 2.91 7.89 -3.13
N ARG A 19 1.89 8.64 -3.59
CA ARG A 19 1.81 9.15 -4.96
C ARG A 19 2.96 10.10 -5.27
N LYS A 20 3.33 10.96 -4.32
CA LYS A 20 4.46 11.88 -4.47
C LYS A 20 5.79 11.12 -4.55
N VAL A 21 6.00 10.15 -3.66
CA VAL A 21 7.21 9.29 -3.66
C VAL A 21 7.33 8.52 -4.97
N ARG A 22 6.23 7.96 -5.51
CA ARG A 22 6.23 7.30 -6.82
C ARG A 22 6.66 8.22 -7.96
N ASN A 23 6.31 9.51 -7.89
CA ASN A 23 6.67 10.46 -8.94
C ASN A 23 8.15 10.89 -8.84
N GLU A 24 8.71 10.89 -7.63
CA GLU A 24 10.12 11.23 -7.37
C GLU A 24 11.07 10.05 -7.62
N VAL A 25 10.65 8.85 -7.22
CA VAL A 25 11.36 7.58 -7.45
C VAL A 25 10.89 7.03 -8.77
N GLY A 26 11.62 7.33 -9.86
CA GLY A 26 11.25 6.95 -11.23
C GLY A 26 10.73 5.51 -11.37
N SER A 27 9.68 5.35 -12.19
CA SER A 27 8.83 4.15 -12.31
C SER A 27 9.57 2.86 -12.71
N ASP A 28 10.82 2.94 -13.16
CA ASP A 28 11.52 1.81 -13.77
C ASP A 28 12.15 0.86 -12.73
N LEU A 29 12.30 1.30 -11.48
CA LEU A 29 12.91 0.49 -10.40
C LEU A 29 11.89 -0.11 -9.44
N LEU A 30 10.73 0.53 -9.26
CA LEU A 30 9.73 0.16 -8.26
C LEU A 30 8.31 0.33 -8.82
N HIS A 31 7.53 -0.75 -8.80
CA HIS A 31 6.12 -0.71 -9.14
C HIS A 31 5.27 -0.33 -7.92
N PHE A 32 4.69 0.86 -7.97
CA PHE A 32 3.81 1.38 -6.93
C PHE A 32 2.34 1.10 -7.30
N ALA A 33 1.61 0.45 -6.41
CA ALA A 33 0.16 0.27 -6.51
C ALA A 33 -0.50 0.63 -5.19
N VAL A 34 -1.78 1.00 -5.26
CA VAL A 34 -2.60 1.33 -4.10
C VAL A 34 -3.79 0.37 -4.07
N ALA A 35 -4.12 -0.16 -2.90
CA ALA A 35 -5.15 -1.16 -2.70
C ALA A 35 -6.11 -0.70 -1.59
N GLU A 36 -7.39 -0.58 -1.91
CA GLU A 36 -8.40 -0.32 -0.89
C GLU A 36 -8.78 -1.64 -0.19
N VAL A 37 -8.55 -1.69 1.11
CA VAL A 37 -8.67 -2.91 1.92
C VAL A 37 -10.12 -3.38 2.07
N ASP A 38 -11.08 -2.46 2.02
CA ASP A 38 -12.50 -2.78 2.16
C ASP A 38 -13.09 -3.36 0.86
N SER A 39 -12.52 -3.05 -0.31
CA SER A 39 -12.96 -3.60 -1.61
C SER A 39 -12.26 -4.90 -2.01
N ILE A 40 -11.21 -5.33 -1.29
CA ILE A 40 -10.43 -6.54 -1.62
C ILE A 40 -10.54 -7.58 -0.49
N ASP A 41 -11.16 -8.73 -0.77
CA ASP A 41 -11.34 -9.80 0.22
C ASP A 41 -10.03 -10.46 0.67
N ALA A 42 -9.04 -10.56 -0.21
CA ALA A 42 -7.71 -11.05 0.13
C ALA A 42 -7.00 -10.17 1.20
N LEU A 43 -7.42 -8.92 1.34
CA LEU A 43 -6.88 -7.97 2.33
C LEU A 43 -7.74 -7.87 3.59
N LYS A 44 -8.76 -8.73 3.76
CA LYS A 44 -9.64 -8.76 4.94
C LYS A 44 -8.89 -8.74 6.27
N LYS A 45 -7.71 -9.37 6.35
CA LYS A 45 -6.86 -9.39 7.56
C LYS A 45 -6.36 -8.01 8.02
N TYR A 46 -6.40 -7.02 7.13
CA TYR A 46 -5.99 -5.65 7.41
C TYR A 46 -7.18 -4.71 7.66
N ARG A 47 -8.44 -5.19 7.52
CA ARG A 47 -9.65 -4.40 7.79
C ARG A 47 -9.73 -4.03 9.28
N GLY A 48 -10.25 -2.84 9.56
CA GLY A 48 -10.50 -2.35 10.92
C GLY A 48 -9.28 -1.78 11.62
N LYS A 49 -8.16 -1.62 10.91
CA LYS A 49 -6.94 -1.00 11.44
C LYS A 49 -6.83 0.42 10.90
N CYS A 50 -6.90 1.42 11.79
CA CYS A 50 -6.59 2.81 11.47
C CYS A 50 -5.07 3.06 11.35
N LYS A 51 -4.38 2.26 10.52
CA LYS A 51 -2.96 2.43 10.22
C LYS A 51 -2.74 2.10 8.74
N PRO A 52 -1.97 2.92 8.00
CA PRO A 52 -1.56 2.58 6.63
C PRO A 52 -0.72 1.29 6.66
N VAL A 53 -0.91 0.42 5.66
CA VAL A 53 -0.16 -0.83 5.54
C VAL A 53 0.61 -0.83 4.23
N PHE A 54 1.94 -0.85 4.33
CA PHE A 54 2.80 -0.95 3.15
C PHE A 54 3.21 -2.40 2.93
N LEU A 55 2.80 -2.95 1.79
CA LEU A 55 3.15 -4.31 1.36
C LEU A 55 4.26 -4.20 0.32
N PHE A 56 5.46 -4.62 0.69
CA PHE A 56 6.60 -4.70 -0.23
C PHE A 56 6.64 -6.09 -0.85
N TYR A 57 6.63 -6.14 -2.17
CA TYR A 57 6.79 -7.37 -2.93
C TYR A 57 8.07 -7.25 -3.75
N ALA A 58 9.03 -8.11 -3.49
CA ALA A 58 10.19 -8.28 -4.34
C ALA A 58 10.00 -9.57 -5.14
N VAL A 59 10.31 -9.53 -6.44
CA VAL A 59 10.51 -10.76 -7.23
C VAL A 59 11.87 -11.32 -6.80
N SER A 60 11.85 -12.09 -5.74
CA SER A 60 12.95 -12.93 -5.28
C SER A 60 12.33 -14.31 -5.09
N GLU A 61 13.06 -15.38 -5.34
CA GLU A 61 12.62 -16.74 -5.02
C GLU A 61 12.25 -16.92 -3.53
N ASN A 62 12.45 -15.89 -2.69
CA ASN A 62 12.03 -15.83 -1.29
C ASN A 62 11.21 -14.56 -1.01
N ILE A 63 9.95 -14.74 -0.60
CA ILE A 63 9.02 -13.65 -0.21
C ILE A 63 9.45 -13.10 1.15
N VAL A 64 9.91 -11.85 1.20
CA VAL A 64 10.17 -11.12 2.45
C VAL A 64 8.92 -10.34 2.84
N THR A 65 8.37 -10.64 4.02
CA THR A 65 7.31 -9.84 4.66
C THR A 65 7.97 -9.06 5.79
N VAL A 66 8.01 -7.73 5.70
CA VAL A 66 8.55 -6.82 6.73
C VAL A 66 7.42 -6.25 7.56
#